data_AF-A0A1V9ZWL9-F1
#
_entry.id   AF-A0A1V9ZWL9-F1
#
_cell.length_a   1.000
_cell.length_b   1.000
_cell.length_c   1.000
_cell.angle_alpha   90.00
_cell.angle_beta   90.00
_cell.angle_gamma   90.00
#
_symmetry.space_group_name_H-M   'P 1'
#
loop_
_entity.id
_entity.type
_entity.pdbx_description
1 polymer ?
#
loop_
_entity_poly.entity_id
_entity_poly.type
_entity_poly.pdbx_seq_one_letter_code
_entity_poly.pdbx_strand_id
1 'polypeptide(L)'
;MGYEATVWHAAKMGQIDLLKKLIEQDGHSFYKQDDQLKTPFYYGCTFNQPYVLAYLSKLYDQHNITMPAEQRSWCIVSCLNKDVRLFLEGKLTIESVIASRKKKAHDESLSAMQAAQEGNTTRLRYYIKFEPENLLEKPPLQAACIHNQAIAVAMLLQFYKLKLNEISYQQLIQESMATTSSETIQNTLQGKLSLKELCLLEKNIPMRQSKLKSYEA
;
A
#
# COMPACT_ATOMS: atom_id res chain seq x y z
N MET A 1 -16.84 26.49 -25.38
CA MET A 1 -16.50 25.22 -24.70
C MET A 1 -16.38 25.51 -23.22
N GLY A 2 -17.06 24.73 -22.37
CA GLY A 2 -16.99 24.91 -20.91
C GLY A 2 -15.61 24.56 -20.36
N TYR A 3 -15.22 25.18 -19.25
CA TYR A 3 -13.90 25.07 -18.61
C TYR A 3 -13.57 23.63 -18.12
N GLU A 4 -14.56 22.75 -18.09
CA GLU A 4 -14.48 21.37 -17.56
C GLU A 4 -13.82 20.37 -18.50
N ALA A 5 -13.63 20.70 -19.78
CA ALA A 5 -13.09 19.78 -20.79
C ALA A 5 -11.66 20.14 -21.24
N THR A 6 -10.78 20.48 -20.30
CA THR A 6 -9.38 20.81 -20.60
C THR A 6 -8.40 19.81 -20.00
N VAL A 7 -7.22 19.68 -20.61
CA VAL A 7 -6.15 18.79 -20.10
C VAL A 7 -5.68 19.19 -18.68
N TRP A 8 -5.70 20.49 -18.35
CA TRP A 8 -5.39 20.97 -17.01
C TRP A 8 -6.46 20.58 -15.99
N HIS A 9 -7.74 20.75 -16.34
CA HIS A 9 -8.84 20.37 -15.46
C HIS A 9 -8.88 18.86 -15.23
N ALA A 10 -8.74 18.05 -16.29
CA ALA A 10 -8.70 16.59 -16.17
C ALA A 10 -7.52 16.13 -15.30
N ALA A 11 -6.35 16.72 -15.49
CA ALA A 11 -5.17 16.43 -14.67
C ALA A 11 -5.34 16.83 -13.21
N LYS A 12 -5.96 17.99 -12.93
CA LYS A 12 -6.29 18.46 -11.58
C LYS A 12 -7.25 17.52 -10.86
N MET A 13 -8.31 17.08 -11.55
CA MET A 13 -9.36 16.25 -10.97
C MET A 13 -9.03 14.75 -10.94
N GLY A 14 -7.91 14.33 -11.54
CA GLY A 14 -7.54 12.91 -11.59
C GLY A 14 -8.32 12.09 -12.61
N GLN A 15 -9.00 12.74 -13.56
CA GLN A 15 -9.86 12.10 -14.56
C GLN A 15 -9.01 11.51 -15.70
N ILE A 16 -8.38 10.37 -15.43
CA ILE A 16 -7.37 9.78 -16.32
C ILE A 16 -7.92 9.44 -17.71
N ASP A 17 -9.17 8.96 -17.80
CA ASP A 17 -9.78 8.57 -19.07
C ASP A 17 -10.11 9.79 -19.93
N LEU A 18 -10.62 10.86 -19.31
CA LEU A 18 -10.82 12.14 -20.00
C LEU A 18 -9.49 12.73 -20.46
N LEU A 19 -8.46 12.70 -19.62
CA LEU A 19 -7.13 13.21 -19.96
C LEU A 19 -6.53 12.47 -21.17
N LYS A 20 -6.64 11.14 -21.19
CA LYS A 20 -6.22 10.31 -22.33
C LYS A 20 -6.97 10.67 -23.60
N LYS A 21 -8.30 10.73 -23.54
CA LYS A 21 -9.13 11.14 -24.68
C LYS A 21 -8.68 12.48 -25.25
N LEU A 22 -8.53 13.50 -24.40
CA LEU A 22 -8.15 14.85 -24.83
C LEU A 22 -6.79 14.86 -25.54
N ILE A 23 -5.82 14.10 -25.05
CA ILE A 23 -4.46 14.09 -25.62
C ILE A 23 -4.38 13.20 -26.86
N GLU A 24 -4.89 11.98 -26.78
CA GLU A 24 -4.69 10.93 -27.79
C GLU A 24 -5.69 11.04 -28.95
N GLN A 25 -6.93 11.47 -28.69
CA GLN A 25 -7.99 11.54 -29.69
C GLN A 25 -8.21 12.97 -30.18
N ASP A 26 -8.29 13.93 -29.26
CA ASP A 26 -8.61 15.32 -29.59
C ASP A 26 -7.33 16.15 -29.88
N GLY A 27 -6.14 15.55 -29.70
CA GLY A 27 -4.85 16.14 -30.08
C GLY A 27 -4.37 17.29 -29.18
N HIS A 28 -4.91 17.41 -27.97
CA HIS A 28 -4.47 18.44 -27.04
C HIS A 28 -3.03 18.22 -26.56
N SER A 29 -2.24 19.30 -26.53
CA SER A 29 -0.87 19.26 -26.03
C SER A 29 -0.84 19.05 -24.51
N PHE A 30 -0.16 17.99 -24.07
CA PHE A 30 -0.02 17.64 -22.65
C PHE A 30 1.09 18.42 -21.92
N TYR A 31 1.95 19.12 -22.65
CA TYR A 31 3.08 19.89 -22.11
C TYR A 31 2.85 21.41 -22.19
N LYS A 32 1.79 21.86 -22.88
CA LYS A 32 1.47 23.28 -23.02
C LYS A 32 1.06 23.89 -21.68
N GLN A 33 1.49 25.13 -21.46
CA GLN A 33 1.08 25.93 -20.32
C GLN A 33 -0.29 26.58 -20.56
N ASP A 34 -1.06 26.74 -19.50
CA ASP A 34 -2.27 27.59 -19.49
C ASP A 34 -1.92 29.08 -19.30
N ASP A 35 -2.94 29.90 -19.14
CA ASP A 35 -2.84 31.35 -18.91
C ASP A 35 -2.16 31.69 -17.57
N GLN A 36 -1.99 30.72 -16.67
CA GLN A 36 -1.27 30.85 -15.39
C GLN A 36 0.15 30.28 -15.46
N LEU A 37 0.63 29.98 -16.66
CA LEU A 37 1.94 29.38 -16.93
C LEU A 37 2.11 27.98 -16.32
N LYS A 38 1.01 27.24 -16.10
CA LYS A 38 0.99 25.91 -15.50
C LYS A 38 0.69 24.83 -16.52
N THR A 39 1.37 23.69 -16.40
CA THR A 39 1.14 22.52 -17.24
C THR A 39 0.14 21.57 -16.61
N PRO A 40 -0.46 20.63 -17.35
CA PRO A 40 -1.23 19.52 -16.77
C PRO A 40 -0.43 18.76 -15.70
N PHE A 41 0.88 18.59 -15.92
CA PHE A 41 1.77 17.94 -14.96
C PHE A 41 1.82 18.69 -13.61
N TYR A 42 1.92 20.03 -13.63
CA TYR A 42 1.88 20.86 -12.43
C TYR A 42 0.61 20.62 -11.59
N TYR A 43 -0.56 20.55 -12.25
CA TYR A 43 -1.81 20.26 -11.57
C TYR A 43 -1.85 18.84 -11.00
N GLY A 44 -1.35 17.84 -11.74
CA GLY A 44 -1.22 16.47 -11.25
C GLY A 44 -0.37 16.40 -9.97
N CYS A 45 0.72 17.16 -9.89
CA CYS A 45 1.59 17.24 -8.71
C CYS A 45 0.89 17.90 -7.52
N THR A 46 0.28 19.06 -7.76
CA THR A 46 -0.32 19.90 -6.72
C THR A 46 -1.57 19.25 -6.13
N PHE A 47 -2.37 18.59 -6.96
CA PHE A 47 -3.63 17.94 -6.56
C PHE A 47 -3.48 16.44 -6.30
N ASN A 48 -2.24 15.96 -6.14
CA ASN A 48 -1.96 14.61 -5.65
C ASN A 48 -2.49 13.47 -6.53
N GLN A 49 -2.34 13.58 -7.85
CA GLN A 49 -2.92 12.66 -8.83
C GLN A 49 -1.86 11.70 -9.41
N PRO A 50 -1.44 10.63 -8.70
CA PRO A 50 -0.30 9.82 -9.10
C PRO A 50 -0.51 9.06 -10.41
N TYR A 51 -1.74 8.65 -10.74
CA TYR A 51 -2.03 7.98 -12.02
C TYR A 51 -1.95 8.94 -13.22
N VAL A 52 -2.40 10.19 -13.02
CA VAL A 52 -2.19 11.27 -14.01
C VAL A 52 -0.69 11.50 -14.21
N LEU A 53 0.07 11.58 -13.11
CA LEU A 53 1.53 11.77 -13.18
C LEU A 53 2.24 10.62 -13.88
N ALA A 54 1.87 9.38 -13.61
CA ALA A 54 2.44 8.22 -14.28
C ALA A 54 2.19 8.27 -15.80
N TYR A 55 0.94 8.57 -16.20
CA TYR A 55 0.60 8.70 -17.60
C TYR A 55 1.34 9.86 -18.29
N LEU A 56 1.33 11.05 -17.70
CA LEU A 56 2.03 12.20 -18.27
C LEU A 56 3.55 11.97 -18.33
N SER A 57 4.16 11.36 -17.31
CA SER A 57 5.61 11.06 -17.32
C SER A 57 5.97 10.15 -18.50
N LYS A 58 5.16 9.10 -18.74
CA LYS A 58 5.32 8.23 -19.89
C LYS A 58 5.25 8.99 -21.21
N LEU A 59 4.34 9.96 -21.34
CA LEU A 59 4.26 10.80 -22.54
C LEU A 59 5.50 11.69 -22.72
N TYR A 60 6.01 12.31 -21.65
CA TYR A 60 7.26 13.07 -21.73
C TYR A 60 8.41 12.20 -22.26
N ASP A 61 8.54 10.98 -21.75
CA ASP A 61 9.56 10.02 -22.20
C ASP A 61 9.33 9.58 -23.65
N GLN A 62 8.11 9.19 -24.01
CA GLN A 62 7.75 8.70 -25.35
C GLN A 62 7.97 9.74 -26.46
N HIS A 63 7.70 11.01 -26.16
CA HIS A 63 7.88 12.10 -27.11
C HIS A 63 9.25 12.78 -27.00
N ASN A 64 10.14 12.27 -26.14
CA ASN A 64 11.46 12.85 -25.87
C ASN A 64 11.39 14.34 -25.51
N ILE A 65 10.39 14.71 -24.70
CA ILE A 65 10.18 16.08 -24.22
C ILE A 65 10.81 16.19 -22.84
N THR A 66 11.64 17.21 -22.64
CA THR A 66 12.22 17.51 -21.32
C THR A 66 11.41 18.61 -20.65
N MET A 67 10.97 18.35 -19.41
CA MET A 67 10.33 19.38 -18.59
C MET A 67 11.35 20.47 -18.21
N PRO A 68 11.03 21.76 -18.41
CA PRO A 68 11.90 22.84 -17.97
C PRO A 68 12.20 22.76 -16.46
N ALA A 69 13.46 23.02 -16.08
CA ALA A 69 13.90 22.91 -14.69
C ALA A 69 13.08 23.79 -13.73
N GLU A 70 12.70 24.99 -14.17
CA GLU A 70 11.84 25.90 -13.40
C GLU A 70 10.44 25.30 -13.13
N GLN A 71 9.83 24.69 -14.14
CA GLN A 71 8.53 24.01 -14.00
C GLN A 71 8.62 22.84 -13.02
N ARG A 72 9.69 22.04 -13.10
CA ARG A 72 9.94 20.96 -12.15
C ARG A 72 10.13 21.49 -10.73
N SER A 73 10.88 22.57 -10.55
CA SER A 73 11.05 23.24 -9.25
C SER A 73 9.72 23.71 -8.67
N TRP A 74 8.83 24.31 -9.50
CA TRP A 74 7.50 24.70 -9.06
C TRP A 74 6.64 23.50 -8.64
N CYS A 75 6.72 22.38 -9.36
CA CYS A 75 6.03 21.15 -8.97
C CYS A 75 6.51 20.66 -7.60
N ILE A 76 7.82 20.66 -7.36
CA ILE A 76 8.42 20.21 -6.08
C ILE A 76 7.93 21.09 -4.92
N VAL A 77 8.01 22.41 -5.06
CA VAL A 77 7.64 23.37 -4.01
C VAL A 77 6.13 23.37 -3.75
N SER A 78 5.31 23.21 -4.79
CA SER A 78 3.84 23.24 -4.68
C SER A 78 3.24 21.90 -4.23
N CYS A 79 3.97 20.79 -4.33
CA CYS A 79 3.46 19.48 -3.95
C CYS A 79 3.49 19.29 -2.42
N LEU A 80 2.32 19.25 -1.79
CA LEU A 80 2.18 19.05 -0.35
C LEU A 80 2.33 17.56 0.07
N ASN A 81 2.17 16.64 -0.87
CA ASN A 81 2.21 15.20 -0.59
C ASN A 81 3.64 14.67 -0.64
N LYS A 82 4.13 14.18 0.49
CA LYS A 82 5.53 13.76 0.68
C LYS A 82 5.98 12.71 -0.35
N ASP A 83 5.18 11.71 -0.63
CA ASP A 83 5.52 10.62 -1.55
C ASP A 83 5.61 11.10 -3.02
N VAL A 84 4.66 11.92 -3.46
CA VAL A 84 4.72 12.55 -4.80
C VAL A 84 5.90 13.52 -4.89
N ARG A 85 6.20 14.28 -3.82
CA ARG A 85 7.41 15.13 -3.78
C ARG A 85 8.68 14.31 -3.91
N LEU A 86 8.80 13.18 -3.21
CA LEU A 86 9.95 12.28 -3.35
C LEU A 86 10.09 11.73 -4.77
N PHE A 87 8.98 11.47 -5.47
CA PHE A 87 9.01 11.16 -6.89
C PHE A 87 9.57 12.32 -7.73
N LEU A 88 9.11 13.55 -7.51
CA LEU A 88 9.58 14.73 -8.24
C LEU A 88 11.08 15.02 -7.99
N GLU A 89 11.58 14.70 -6.80
CA GLU A 89 12.99 14.78 -6.42
C GLU A 89 13.84 13.61 -6.98
N GLY A 90 13.23 12.63 -7.67
CA GLY A 90 13.92 11.45 -8.20
C GLY A 90 14.33 10.42 -7.15
N LYS A 91 13.79 10.52 -5.92
CA LYS A 91 14.06 9.57 -4.83
C LYS A 91 13.14 8.35 -4.84
N LEU A 92 12.02 8.44 -5.55
CA LEU A 92 11.07 7.36 -5.77
C LEU A 92 10.63 7.33 -7.24
N THR A 93 10.16 6.18 -7.70
CA THR A 93 9.43 6.09 -8.98
C THR A 93 7.94 6.33 -8.75
N ILE A 94 7.22 6.81 -9.75
CA ILE A 94 5.77 7.04 -9.63
C ILE A 94 5.01 5.72 -9.43
N GLU A 95 5.51 4.61 -9.99
CA GLU A 95 4.98 3.26 -9.77
C GLU A 95 5.08 2.85 -8.30
N SER A 96 6.21 3.16 -7.64
CA SER A 96 6.38 2.85 -6.22
C SER A 96 5.42 3.64 -5.32
N VAL A 97 5.10 4.89 -5.70
CA VAL A 97 4.10 5.73 -5.03
C VAL A 97 2.71 5.13 -5.19
N ILE A 98 2.31 4.77 -6.42
CA ILE A 98 1.02 4.13 -6.71
C ILE A 98 0.89 2.81 -5.94
N ALA A 99 1.90 1.94 -6.01
CA ALA A 99 1.89 0.65 -5.33
C ALA A 99 1.77 0.80 -3.81
N SER A 100 2.52 1.73 -3.22
CA SER A 100 2.45 1.99 -1.78
C SER A 100 1.07 2.49 -1.33
N ARG A 101 0.42 3.34 -2.13
CA ARG A 101 -0.94 3.82 -1.85
C ARG A 101 -1.99 2.73 -2.00
N LYS A 102 -1.90 1.92 -3.06
CA LYS A 102 -2.80 0.76 -3.25
C LYS A 102 -2.68 -0.19 -2.08
N LYS A 103 -1.44 -0.52 -1.67
CA LYS A 103 -1.19 -1.36 -0.51
C LYS A 103 -1.79 -0.76 0.75
N LYS A 104 -1.55 0.52 1.02
CA LYS A 104 -2.12 1.19 2.20
C LYS A 104 -3.66 1.16 2.20
N ALA A 105 -4.30 1.45 1.07
CA ALA A 105 -5.75 1.42 0.95
C ALA A 105 -6.32 0.00 1.15
N HIS A 106 -5.65 -1.01 0.57
CA HIS A 106 -5.97 -2.41 0.81
C HIS A 106 -5.85 -2.76 2.30
N ASP A 107 -4.70 -2.46 2.91
CA ASP A 107 -4.41 -2.70 4.31
C ASP A 107 -5.46 -2.06 5.26
N GLU A 108 -5.91 -0.85 4.93
CA GLU A 108 -6.94 -0.11 5.69
C GLU A 108 -8.34 -0.73 5.54
N SER A 109 -8.62 -1.40 4.43
CA SER A 109 -9.90 -2.07 4.17
C SER A 109 -10.02 -3.46 4.80
N LEU A 110 -8.90 -4.06 5.24
CA LEU A 110 -8.90 -5.40 5.81
C LEU A 110 -9.65 -5.45 7.13
N SER A 111 -10.54 -6.43 7.23
CA SER A 111 -11.10 -6.90 8.51
C SER A 111 -10.00 -7.52 9.39
N ALA A 112 -10.26 -7.69 10.69
CA ALA A 112 -9.34 -8.36 11.60
C ALA A 112 -8.96 -9.79 11.13
N MET A 113 -9.95 -10.53 10.61
CA MET A 113 -9.76 -11.87 10.04
C MET A 113 -8.82 -11.87 8.84
N GLN A 114 -9.07 -10.98 7.86
CA GLN A 114 -8.25 -10.90 6.66
C GLN A 114 -6.84 -10.38 6.99
N ALA A 115 -6.73 -9.41 7.90
CA ALA A 115 -5.43 -8.93 8.37
C ALA A 115 -4.60 -10.04 9.01
N ALA A 116 -5.23 -10.94 9.75
CA ALA A 116 -4.55 -12.10 10.32
C ALA A 116 -4.17 -13.15 9.28
N GLN A 117 -5.04 -13.43 8.32
CA GLN A 117 -4.77 -14.31 7.18
C GLN A 117 -3.61 -13.81 6.33
N GLU A 118 -3.53 -12.50 6.07
CA GLU A 118 -2.48 -11.87 5.26
C GLU A 118 -1.20 -11.54 6.06
N GLY A 119 -1.18 -11.76 7.37
CA GLY A 119 -0.05 -11.38 8.22
C GLY A 119 0.15 -9.87 8.33
N ASN A 120 -0.90 -9.08 8.10
CA ASN A 120 -0.85 -7.62 8.16
C ASN A 120 -0.77 -7.12 9.61
N THR A 121 0.45 -7.13 10.16
CA THR A 121 0.72 -6.74 11.55
C THR A 121 0.36 -5.28 11.84
N THR A 122 0.41 -4.38 10.85
CA THR A 122 0.04 -2.97 11.04
C THR A 122 -1.45 -2.84 11.29
N ARG A 123 -2.28 -3.52 10.49
CA ARG A 123 -3.73 -3.52 10.69
C ARG A 123 -4.14 -4.28 11.95
N LEU A 124 -3.46 -5.39 12.29
CA LEU A 124 -3.69 -6.07 13.58
C LEU A 124 -3.36 -5.18 14.79
N ARG A 125 -2.27 -4.42 14.75
CA ARG A 125 -1.96 -3.43 15.81
C ARG A 125 -3.06 -2.38 15.96
N TYR A 126 -3.68 -1.97 14.86
CA TYR A 126 -4.82 -1.05 14.91
C TYR A 126 -5.99 -1.67 15.69
N TYR A 127 -6.43 -2.88 15.33
CA TYR A 127 -7.52 -3.57 16.03
C TYR A 127 -7.20 -3.78 17.52
N ILE A 128 -5.99 -4.24 17.84
CA ILE A 128 -5.57 -4.44 19.24
C ILE A 128 -5.69 -3.15 20.07
N LYS A 129 -5.38 -2.00 19.46
CA LYS A 129 -5.31 -0.71 20.16
C LYS A 129 -6.64 0.04 20.20
N PHE A 130 -7.41 0.01 19.11
CA PHE A 130 -8.53 0.92 18.91
C PHE A 130 -9.88 0.21 18.83
N GLU A 131 -9.91 -1.06 18.40
CA GLU A 131 -11.15 -1.82 18.18
C GLU A 131 -10.98 -3.29 18.65
N PRO A 132 -10.65 -3.52 19.93
CA PRO A 132 -10.33 -4.86 20.44
C PRO A 132 -11.52 -5.83 20.42
N GLU A 133 -12.76 -5.33 20.46
CA GLU A 133 -13.99 -6.11 20.35
C GLU A 133 -14.04 -6.94 19.05
N ASN A 134 -13.55 -6.37 17.94
CA ASN A 134 -13.45 -7.05 16.64
C ASN A 134 -12.52 -8.28 16.67
N LEU A 135 -11.66 -8.40 17.68
CA LEU A 135 -10.79 -9.55 17.89
C LEU A 135 -11.43 -10.60 18.81
N LEU A 136 -12.43 -10.23 19.62
CA LEU A 136 -13.03 -11.13 20.61
C LEU A 136 -14.23 -11.90 20.06
N GLU A 137 -15.06 -11.27 19.22
CA GLU A 137 -16.28 -11.89 18.68
C GLU A 137 -15.96 -13.07 17.73
N LYS A 138 -14.98 -12.88 16.85
CA LYS A 138 -14.52 -13.90 15.91
C LYS A 138 -12.99 -13.94 15.92
N PRO A 139 -12.36 -14.87 16.65
CA PRO A 139 -10.92 -14.82 16.88
C PRO A 139 -10.09 -15.00 15.60
N PRO A 140 -9.38 -13.96 15.09
CA PRO A 140 -8.48 -14.10 13.94
C PRO A 140 -7.29 -15.05 14.13
N LEU A 141 -7.02 -15.54 15.35
CA LEU A 141 -5.87 -16.38 15.65
C LEU A 141 -5.81 -17.62 14.74
N GLN A 142 -6.95 -18.32 14.59
CA GLN A 142 -7.03 -19.51 13.74
C GLN A 142 -6.72 -19.17 12.27
N ALA A 143 -7.19 -18.03 11.76
CA ALA A 143 -6.88 -17.61 10.39
C ALA A 143 -5.39 -17.35 10.18
N ALA A 144 -4.71 -16.72 11.15
CA ALA A 144 -3.26 -16.56 11.12
C ALA A 144 -2.53 -17.92 11.17
N CYS A 145 -3.03 -18.87 11.97
CA CYS A 145 -2.46 -20.23 12.07
C CYS A 145 -2.59 -21.01 10.76
N ILE A 146 -3.77 -21.00 10.13
CA ILE A 146 -4.05 -21.66 8.85
C ILE A 146 -3.14 -21.11 7.74
N HIS A 147 -2.89 -19.80 7.74
CA HIS A 147 -2.09 -19.13 6.71
C HIS A 147 -0.61 -18.99 7.08
N ASN A 148 -0.15 -19.69 8.12
CA ASN A 148 1.25 -19.72 8.55
C ASN A 148 1.84 -18.32 8.85
N GLN A 149 1.04 -17.42 9.41
CA GLN A 149 1.44 -16.04 9.71
C GLN A 149 2.01 -15.93 11.13
N ALA A 150 3.22 -16.44 11.35
CA ALA A 150 3.79 -16.63 12.69
C ALA A 150 3.86 -15.34 13.54
N ILE A 151 4.24 -14.21 12.94
CA ILE A 151 4.27 -12.92 13.65
C ILE A 151 2.86 -12.48 14.07
N ALA A 152 1.87 -12.65 13.19
CA ALA A 152 0.47 -12.35 13.52
C ALA A 152 -0.05 -13.24 14.65
N VAL A 153 0.27 -14.54 14.61
CA VAL A 153 -0.05 -15.49 15.70
C VAL A 153 0.55 -15.01 17.03
N ALA A 154 1.85 -14.71 17.07
CA ALA A 154 2.51 -14.25 18.28
C ALA A 154 1.91 -12.95 18.84
N MET A 155 1.57 -11.99 17.98
CA MET A 155 0.91 -10.75 18.39
C MET A 155 -0.49 -11.00 18.96
N LEU A 156 -1.29 -11.84 18.31
CA LEU A 156 -2.64 -12.16 18.74
C LEU A 156 -2.65 -12.94 20.05
N LEU A 157 -1.70 -13.87 20.26
CA LEU A 157 -1.56 -14.58 21.53
C LEU A 157 -1.31 -13.64 22.70
N GLN A 158 -0.43 -12.65 22.54
CA GLN A 158 -0.18 -11.64 23.58
C GLN A 158 -1.46 -10.87 23.93
N PHE A 159 -2.27 -10.52 22.93
CA PHE A 159 -3.55 -9.87 23.15
C PHE A 159 -4.52 -10.78 23.90
N TYR A 160 -4.75 -12.01 23.45
CA TYR A 160 -5.71 -12.91 24.08
C TYR A 160 -5.32 -13.33 25.49
N LYS A 161 -4.02 -13.52 25.75
CA LYS A 161 -3.51 -13.82 27.09
C LYS A 161 -3.89 -12.74 28.11
N LEU A 162 -3.99 -11.48 27.67
CA LEU A 162 -4.36 -10.35 28.53
C LEU A 162 -5.88 -10.15 28.65
N LYS A 163 -6.66 -10.67 27.71
CA LYS A 163 -8.10 -10.37 27.59
C LYS A 163 -9.01 -11.53 27.98
N LEU A 164 -8.55 -12.76 27.80
CA LEU A 164 -9.29 -13.96 28.14
C LEU A 164 -8.89 -14.48 29.52
N ASN A 165 -9.81 -15.17 30.19
CA ASN A 165 -9.45 -15.98 31.34
C ASN A 165 -8.63 -17.21 30.88
N GLU A 166 -7.94 -17.86 31.82
CA GLU A 166 -7.05 -18.98 31.53
C GLU A 166 -7.74 -20.11 30.77
N ILE A 167 -8.97 -20.49 31.15
CA ILE A 167 -9.70 -21.60 30.51
C ILE A 167 -10.01 -21.26 29.05
N SER A 168 -10.56 -20.08 28.79
CA SER A 168 -10.91 -19.63 27.43
C SER A 168 -9.66 -19.45 26.56
N TYR A 169 -8.56 -18.98 27.16
CA TYR A 169 -7.28 -18.83 26.46
C TYR A 169 -6.69 -20.18 26.06
N GLN A 170 -6.68 -21.17 26.96
CA GLN A 170 -6.18 -22.52 26.66
C GLN A 170 -7.04 -23.22 25.61
N GLN A 171 -8.37 -23.08 25.68
CA GLN A 171 -9.26 -23.61 24.66
C GLN A 171 -8.96 -23.01 23.28
N LEU A 172 -8.80 -21.68 23.20
CA LEU A 172 -8.46 -21.01 21.95
C LEU A 172 -7.11 -21.48 21.38
N ILE A 173 -6.10 -21.72 22.22
CA ILE A 173 -4.81 -22.30 21.80
C ILE A 173 -5.01 -23.70 21.23
N GLN A 174 -5.74 -24.57 21.95
CA GLN A 174 -5.96 -25.94 21.53
C GLN A 174 -6.68 -26.02 20.18
N GLU A 175 -7.73 -25.22 20.01
CA GLU A 175 -8.45 -25.12 18.73
C GLU A 175 -7.53 -24.60 17.62
N SER A 176 -6.73 -23.57 17.89
CA SER A 176 -5.80 -23.00 16.90
C SER A 176 -4.68 -23.98 16.52
N MET A 177 -4.17 -24.76 17.48
CA MET A 177 -3.18 -25.82 17.22
C MET A 177 -3.73 -26.88 16.27
N ALA A 178 -5.01 -27.23 16.38
CA ALA A 178 -5.65 -28.22 15.50
C ALA A 178 -5.77 -27.73 14.04
N THR A 179 -5.67 -26.42 13.79
CA THR A 179 -5.80 -25.83 12.45
C THR A 179 -4.50 -25.75 11.64
N THR A 180 -3.37 -26.16 12.22
CA THR A 180 -2.06 -25.96 11.59
C THR A 180 -1.10 -27.13 11.79
N SER A 181 -0.41 -27.50 10.72
CA SER A 181 0.69 -28.47 10.75
C SER A 181 2.08 -27.81 10.78
N SER A 182 2.14 -26.47 10.79
CA SER A 182 3.40 -25.74 10.78
C SER A 182 4.07 -25.81 12.14
N GLU A 183 5.27 -26.40 12.20
CA GLU A 183 6.07 -26.50 13.42
C GLU A 183 6.36 -25.11 14.01
N THR A 184 6.64 -24.12 13.17
CA THR A 184 6.86 -22.74 13.62
C THR A 184 5.63 -22.20 14.33
N ILE A 185 4.43 -22.37 13.76
CA ILE A 185 3.18 -21.91 14.38
C ILE A 185 2.91 -22.67 15.68
N GLN A 186 3.10 -23.99 15.70
CA GLN A 186 2.92 -24.79 16.90
C GLN A 186 3.87 -24.36 18.02
N ASN A 187 5.14 -24.11 17.70
CA ASN A 187 6.12 -23.59 18.66
C ASN A 187 5.75 -22.18 19.15
N THR A 188 5.20 -21.32 18.30
CA THR A 188 4.68 -20.02 18.70
C THR A 188 3.46 -20.15 19.63
N LEU A 189 2.49 -21.00 19.31
CA LEU A 189 1.29 -21.26 20.12
C LEU A 189 1.66 -21.81 21.52
N GLN A 190 2.70 -22.63 21.59
CA GLN A 190 3.23 -23.18 22.85
C GLN A 190 4.12 -22.19 23.62
N GLY A 191 4.34 -20.97 23.11
CA GLY A 191 5.21 -19.97 23.73
C GLY A 191 6.70 -20.28 23.67
N LYS A 192 7.12 -21.27 22.87
CA LYS A 192 8.54 -21.62 22.65
C LYS A 192 9.26 -20.65 21.72
N LEU A 193 8.51 -19.96 20.85
CA LEU A 193 9.03 -18.90 19.99
C LEU A 193 8.37 -17.57 20.35
N SER A 194 9.19 -16.62 20.77
CA SER A 194 8.76 -15.25 21.07
C SER A 194 8.59 -14.41 19.79
N LEU A 195 7.79 -13.35 19.88
CA LEU A 195 7.64 -12.36 18.81
C LEU A 195 8.99 -11.77 18.37
N LYS A 196 9.92 -11.58 19.31
CA LYS A 196 11.27 -11.04 19.02
C LYS A 196 12.08 -12.02 18.17
N GLU A 197 12.05 -13.31 18.52
CA GLU A 197 12.75 -14.35 17.75
C GLU A 197 12.17 -14.49 16.35
N LEU A 198 10.84 -14.48 16.21
CA LEU A 198 10.18 -14.54 14.90
C LEU A 198 10.57 -13.35 14.01
N CYS A 199 10.58 -12.13 14.56
CA CYS A 199 11.05 -10.94 13.84
C CYS A 199 12.53 -11.03 13.41
N LEU A 200 13.39 -11.71 14.20
CA LEU A 200 14.78 -11.93 13.84
C LEU A 200 14.92 -13.01 12.75
N LEU A 201 14.12 -14.08 12.83
CA LEU A 201 14.09 -15.13 11.82
C LEU A 201 13.68 -14.57 10.46
N GLU A 202 12.63 -13.75 10.37
CA GLU A 202 12.20 -13.15 9.10
C GLU A 202 13.28 -12.26 8.47
N LYS A 203 14.01 -11.48 9.28
CA LYS A 203 15.11 -10.62 8.80
C LYS A 203 16.30 -11.42 8.27
N ASN A 204 16.50 -12.63 8.78
CA ASN A 204 17.61 -13.50 8.43
C ASN A 204 17.28 -14.46 7.29
N ILE A 205 16.04 -14.48 6.78
CA ILE A 205 15.74 -15.17 5.53
C ILE A 205 16.36 -14.33 4.42
N PRO A 206 17.45 -14.78 3.76
CA PRO A 206 17.97 -14.05 2.60
C PRO A 206 16.83 -13.93 1.61
N MET A 207 16.55 -12.71 1.13
CA MET A 207 15.52 -12.45 0.13
C MET A 207 15.71 -13.40 -1.06
N ARG A 208 15.07 -14.57 -1.02
CA ARG A 208 14.99 -15.48 -2.17
C ARG A 208 14.14 -14.73 -3.17
N GLN A 209 14.84 -14.18 -4.15
CA GLN A 209 14.32 -13.40 -5.25
C GLN A 209 12.98 -13.99 -5.72
N SER A 210 11.89 -13.29 -5.44
CA SER A 210 10.62 -13.45 -6.14
C SER A 210 10.74 -12.86 -7.56
N LYS A 211 11.78 -13.26 -8.29
CA LYS A 211 11.87 -13.21 -9.74
C LYS A 211 11.64 -14.63 -10.25
N LEU A 212 10.39 -15.07 -10.23
CA LEU A 212 9.96 -16.21 -11.03
C LEU A 212 8.79 -15.75 -11.91
N LYS A 213 9.18 -15.45 -13.16
CA LYS A 213 8.40 -15.57 -14.41
C LYS A 213 7.17 -14.67 -14.58
N SER A 214 7.42 -13.48 -15.12
CA SER A 214 6.59 -12.90 -16.17
C SER A 214 7.54 -12.52 -17.32
N TYR A 215 7.16 -12.81 -18.57
CA TYR A 215 7.93 -12.74 -19.83
C TYR A 215 8.66 -14.02 -20.26
N GLU A 216 7.88 -15.09 -20.47
CA GLU A 216 7.94 -15.87 -21.72
C GLU A 216 6.50 -16.17 -22.14
N ALA A 217 5.93 -15.27 -22.96
CA ALA A 217 4.83 -15.48 -23.90
C ALA A 217 4.69 -14.21 -24.74
#